data_AF-A0A835YV70-F1
#
_entry.id   AF-A0A835YV70-F1
#
_cell.length_a   1.000
_cell.length_b   1.000
_cell.length_c   1.000
_cell.angle_alpha   90.00
_cell.angle_beta   90.00
_cell.angle_gamma   90.00
#
_symmetry.space_group_name_H-M   'P 1'
#
loop_
_entity.id
_entity.type
_entity.pdbx_description
1 polymer ?
#
loop_
_entity_poly.entity_id
_entity_poly.type
_entity_poly.pdbx_seq_one_letter_code
_entity_poly.pdbx_strand_id
1 'polypeptide(L)'
;MPPPLPPLPLPPPPLRTDDELEAVVAKDADFVRAVDQHAFLDTQFCVSLAFGESWASKKARIQASSPVGAEPGWDLVSIIVKSNDDLRQEVCALQLIGLCKRIFQDAQLDLYLQPYLIISTGRSTGLMQTLTDAMSLDALKKRPGYVSLAQHFSASYGGAGSKQHRSAQRNLAHSLAAYSLVCYVFQIKDRHNGNILLDTQGHIVHIDFGFMLGIAPGGQFSIETSPFKLTADMVSVMGGLDSKGFMEFVVAFTCGFLALQSQRARIVSLVEIMMEDSPFPCFQGKDTQAILRKLQARLAPTLDKHATVAHCLALIRESYDSYATRQYDNFQWMTNGIMP
;
A
#
# COMPACT_ATOMS: atom_id res chain seq x y z
N MET A 1 -20.39 82.93 7.13
CA MET A 1 -19.32 82.26 7.90
C MET A 1 -18.84 81.07 7.08
N PRO A 2 -17.54 80.92 6.83
CA PRO A 2 -17.01 79.75 6.14
C PRO A 2 -17.03 78.52 7.07
N PRO A 3 -17.18 77.30 6.52
CA PRO A 3 -17.20 76.07 7.30
C PRO A 3 -15.81 75.75 7.91
N PRO A 4 -15.76 75.03 9.05
CA PRO A 4 -14.50 74.68 9.70
C PRO A 4 -13.70 73.68 8.87
N LEU A 5 -12.38 73.87 8.82
CA LEU A 5 -11.44 73.00 8.12
C LEU A 5 -11.41 71.60 8.76
N PRO A 6 -11.26 70.53 7.95
CA PRO A 6 -11.16 69.16 8.45
C PRO A 6 -9.85 68.96 9.25
N PRO A 7 -9.86 68.09 10.27
CA PRO A 7 -8.69 67.79 11.08
C PRO A 7 -7.58 67.15 10.24
N LEU A 8 -6.33 67.54 10.53
CA LEU A 8 -5.14 66.99 9.89
C LEU A 8 -5.03 65.47 10.15
N PRO A 9 -4.56 64.69 9.15
CA PRO A 9 -4.32 63.27 9.32
C PRO A 9 -3.27 63.01 10.40
N LEU A 10 -3.51 62.00 11.24
CA LEU A 10 -2.56 61.56 12.26
C LEU A 10 -1.23 61.12 11.60
N PRO A 11 -0.09 61.39 12.26
CA PRO A 11 1.20 60.92 11.75
C PRO A 11 1.21 59.39 11.63
N PRO A 12 1.91 58.83 10.63
CA PRO A 12 2.05 57.39 10.50
C PRO A 12 2.71 56.82 11.77
N PRO A 13 2.32 55.61 12.20
CA PRO A 13 2.96 54.97 13.34
C PRO A 13 4.48 54.87 13.11
N PRO A 14 5.31 54.99 14.16
CA PRO A 14 6.75 54.86 14.03
C PRO A 14 7.10 53.54 13.36
N LEU A 15 8.13 53.55 12.51
CA LEU A 15 8.71 52.32 11.95
C LEU A 15 9.12 51.43 13.10
N ARG A 16 8.57 50.20 13.14
CA ARG A 16 8.96 49.18 14.13
C ARG A 16 10.47 49.06 14.12
N THR A 17 11.09 49.06 15.31
CA THR A 17 12.53 48.81 15.40
C THR A 17 12.83 47.38 14.92
N ASP A 18 14.07 47.12 14.49
CA ASP A 18 14.46 45.78 14.03
C ASP A 18 14.15 44.72 15.11
N ASP A 19 14.33 45.04 16.40
CA ASP A 19 13.96 44.19 17.53
C ASP A 19 12.45 43.87 17.60
N GLU A 20 11.58 44.83 17.26
CA GLU A 20 10.12 44.62 17.23
C GLU A 20 9.68 43.78 16.03
N LEU A 21 10.37 43.90 14.90
CA LEU A 21 10.17 43.05 13.72
C LEU A 21 10.63 41.61 14.01
N GLU A 22 11.79 41.43 14.63
CA GLU A 22 12.30 40.12 15.03
C GLU A 22 11.37 39.42 16.05
N ALA A 23 10.84 40.16 17.03
CA ALA A 23 9.89 39.62 18.00
C ALA A 23 8.55 39.19 17.37
N VAL A 24 8.11 39.88 16.32
CA VAL A 24 6.89 39.52 15.57
C VAL A 24 7.13 38.28 14.71
N VAL A 25 8.28 38.19 14.03
CA VAL A 25 8.67 37.01 13.25
C VAL A 25 8.87 35.79 14.14
N ALA A 26 9.46 35.96 15.34
CA ALA A 26 9.60 34.89 16.33
C ALA A 26 8.23 34.40 16.83
N LYS A 27 7.29 35.32 17.14
CA LYS A 27 5.92 34.95 17.53
C LYS A 27 5.15 34.24 16.42
N ASP A 28 5.32 34.65 15.16
CA ASP A 28 4.74 33.93 14.02
C ASP A 28 5.38 32.55 13.84
N ALA A 29 6.70 32.41 14.03
CA ALA A 29 7.37 31.11 13.97
C ALA A 29 6.96 30.18 15.12
N ASP A 30 6.70 30.73 16.31
CA ASP A 30 6.21 29.98 17.47
C ASP A 30 4.73 29.64 17.33
N PHE A 31 3.92 30.53 16.74
CA PHE A 31 2.53 30.26 16.39
C PHE A 31 2.42 29.19 15.31
N VAL A 32 3.24 29.26 14.26
CA VAL A 32 3.33 28.23 13.22
C VAL A 32 3.79 26.88 13.82
N ARG A 33 4.77 26.88 14.72
CA ARG A 33 5.19 25.67 15.44
C ARG A 33 4.10 25.09 16.34
N ALA A 34 3.33 25.94 17.04
CA ALA A 34 2.22 25.51 17.88
C ALA A 34 1.04 24.97 17.04
N VAL A 35 0.74 25.59 15.89
CA VAL A 35 -0.28 25.12 14.94
C VAL A 35 0.13 23.79 14.30
N ASP A 36 1.40 23.61 13.94
CA ASP A 36 1.91 22.32 13.43
C ASP A 36 1.84 21.19 14.47
N GLN A 37 2.09 21.50 15.75
CA GLN A 37 1.95 20.53 16.85
C GLN A 37 0.48 20.14 17.10
N HIS A 38 -0.45 21.09 17.03
CA HIS A 38 -1.89 20.81 17.13
C HIS A 38 -2.44 20.07 15.90
N ALA A 39 -2.02 20.44 14.69
CA ALA A 39 -2.39 19.74 13.46
C ALA A 39 -1.90 18.29 13.44
N PHE A 40 -0.73 18.01 14.04
CA PHE A 40 -0.21 16.65 14.19
C PHE A 40 -1.06 15.80 15.15
N LEU A 41 -1.47 16.36 16.30
CA LEU A 41 -2.36 15.70 17.26
C LEU A 41 -3.76 15.43 16.69
N ASP A 42 -4.33 16.40 15.98
CA ASP A 42 -5.62 16.25 15.28
C ASP A 42 -5.53 15.20 14.17
N THR A 43 -4.40 15.11 13.46
CA THR A 43 -4.19 14.09 12.43
C THR A 43 -4.10 12.69 13.04
N GLN A 44 -3.33 12.51 14.11
CA GLN A 44 -3.20 11.21 14.78
C GLN A 44 -4.54 10.76 15.38
N PHE A 45 -5.33 11.71 15.88
CA PHE A 45 -6.70 11.48 16.30
C PHE A 45 -7.61 11.04 15.15
N CYS A 46 -7.62 11.75 14.02
CA CYS A 46 -8.41 11.40 12.83
C CYS A 46 -8.04 10.02 12.26
N VAL A 47 -6.74 9.70 12.18
CA VAL A 47 -6.27 8.38 11.75
C VAL A 47 -6.71 7.30 12.73
N SER A 48 -6.60 7.54 14.05
CA SER A 48 -7.07 6.58 15.06
C SER A 48 -8.59 6.37 15.03
N LEU A 49 -9.38 7.41 14.74
CA LEU A 49 -10.81 7.26 14.50
C LEU A 49 -11.08 6.42 13.26
N ALA A 50 -10.34 6.66 12.19
CA ALA A 50 -10.54 6.04 10.89
C ALA A 50 -10.09 4.56 10.83
N PHE A 51 -9.03 4.19 11.54
CA PHE A 51 -8.43 2.84 11.54
C PHE A 51 -8.65 2.07 12.84
N GLY A 52 -9.06 2.74 13.92
CA GLY A 52 -9.22 2.16 15.26
C GLY A 52 -7.99 2.40 16.14
N GLU A 53 -7.91 1.63 17.24
CA GLU A 53 -6.80 1.73 18.19
C GLU A 53 -5.44 1.44 17.51
N SER A 54 -4.52 2.40 17.59
CA SER A 54 -3.15 2.22 17.08
C SER A 54 -2.38 1.16 17.84
N TRP A 55 -1.37 0.56 17.22
CA TRP A 55 -0.49 -0.41 17.86
C TRP A 55 0.25 0.19 19.05
N ALA A 56 0.71 1.44 18.95
CA ALA A 56 1.35 2.15 20.04
C ALA A 56 0.40 2.30 21.25
N SER A 57 -0.85 2.70 21.01
CA SER A 57 -1.87 2.81 22.05
C SER A 57 -2.18 1.45 22.69
N LYS A 58 -2.33 0.40 21.86
CA LYS A 58 -2.57 -0.97 22.32
C LYS A 58 -1.42 -1.49 23.19
N LYS A 59 -0.18 -1.27 22.75
CA LYS A 59 1.02 -1.65 23.50
C LYS A 59 1.09 -0.92 24.84
N ALA A 60 0.89 0.39 24.86
CA ALA A 60 0.89 1.19 26.09
C ALA A 60 -0.21 0.74 27.08
N ARG A 61 -1.42 0.47 26.58
CA ARG A 61 -2.54 -0.01 27.39
C ARG A 61 -2.24 -1.38 27.99
N ILE A 62 -1.71 -2.32 27.21
CA ILE A 62 -1.36 -3.67 27.69
C ILE A 62 -0.18 -3.62 28.65
N GLN A 63 0.81 -2.75 28.40
CA GLN A 63 1.94 -2.55 29.30
C GLN A 63 1.46 -2.08 30.68
N ALA A 64 0.56 -1.09 30.71
CA ALA A 64 0.02 -0.53 31.95
C ALA A 64 -0.76 -1.57 32.77
N SER A 65 -1.43 -2.53 32.13
CA SER A 65 -2.16 -3.60 32.81
C SER A 65 -1.32 -4.87 33.06
N SER A 66 -0.09 -4.93 32.55
CA SER A 66 0.76 -6.13 32.62
C SER A 66 1.45 -6.20 33.98
N PRO A 67 1.40 -7.36 34.68
CA PRO A 67 2.14 -7.56 35.94
C PRO A 67 3.66 -7.35 35.80
N VAL A 68 4.18 -7.52 34.58
CA VAL A 68 5.61 -7.39 34.24
C VAL A 68 5.89 -6.21 33.31
N GLY A 69 4.94 -5.27 33.17
CA GLY A 69 5.05 -4.14 32.22
C GLY A 69 6.16 -3.13 32.55
N ALA A 70 6.59 -3.08 33.82
CA ALA A 70 7.67 -2.22 34.29
C ALA A 70 9.07 -2.85 34.14
N GLU A 71 9.16 -4.12 33.74
CA GLU A 71 10.44 -4.82 33.62
C GLU A 71 11.30 -4.23 32.49
N PRO A 72 12.62 -4.02 32.72
CA PRO A 72 13.53 -3.57 31.67
C PRO A 72 13.52 -4.53 30.48
N GLY A 73 13.29 -4.00 29.28
CA GLY A 73 13.21 -4.80 28.06
C GLY A 73 11.84 -5.42 27.78
N TRP A 74 10.80 -5.07 28.55
CA TRP A 74 9.42 -5.48 28.22
C TRP A 74 9.04 -5.01 26.80
N ASP A 75 8.49 -5.93 26.02
CA ASP A 75 7.97 -5.66 24.68
C ASP A 75 6.70 -6.49 24.44
N LEU A 76 5.91 -6.04 23.47
CA LEU A 76 4.71 -6.71 23.00
C LEU A 76 4.88 -7.04 21.53
N VAL A 77 4.63 -8.29 21.17
CA VAL A 77 4.62 -8.77 19.79
C VAL A 77 3.25 -9.37 19.49
N SER A 78 2.75 -9.12 18.27
CA SER A 78 1.50 -9.69 17.79
C SER A 78 1.76 -10.69 16.67
N ILE A 79 1.18 -11.88 16.82
CA ILE A 79 1.35 -13.01 15.90
C ILE A 79 -0.01 -13.65 15.63
N ILE A 80 -0.20 -14.14 14.41
CA ILE A 80 -1.29 -15.03 14.03
C ILE A 80 -0.74 -16.45 14.08
N VAL A 81 -1.43 -17.33 14.81
CA VAL A 81 -1.15 -18.77 14.84
C VAL A 81 -2.07 -19.44 13.82
N LYS A 82 -1.51 -20.00 12.76
CA LYS A 82 -2.26 -20.80 11.79
C LYS A 82 -2.02 -22.28 12.01
N SER A 83 -3.11 -23.03 12.07
CA SER A 83 -3.14 -24.50 12.15
C SER A 83 -3.92 -25.04 10.96
N ASN A 84 -3.52 -26.20 10.46
CA ASN A 84 -4.05 -26.86 9.26
C ASN A 84 -3.84 -26.08 7.96
N ASP A 85 -2.75 -25.31 7.86
CA ASP A 85 -2.38 -24.54 6.67
C ASP A 85 -0.88 -24.68 6.37
N ASP A 86 -0.50 -24.88 5.11
CA ASP A 86 0.89 -25.02 4.70
C ASP A 86 1.46 -23.66 4.26
N LEU A 87 2.05 -22.94 5.22
CA LEU A 87 2.57 -21.59 4.99
C LEU A 87 3.88 -21.55 4.20
N ARG A 88 4.49 -22.70 3.87
CA ARG A 88 5.79 -22.73 3.20
C ARG A 88 5.72 -22.17 1.78
N GLN A 89 4.59 -22.36 1.09
CA GLN A 89 4.38 -21.72 -0.21
C GLN A 89 4.29 -20.19 -0.07
N GLU A 90 3.63 -19.71 0.98
CA GLU A 90 3.54 -18.28 1.27
C GLU A 90 4.91 -17.68 1.62
N VAL A 91 5.76 -18.43 2.34
CA VAL A 91 7.18 -18.06 2.56
C VAL A 91 7.93 -17.90 1.24
N CYS A 92 7.73 -18.80 0.27
CA CYS A 92 8.34 -18.66 -1.07
C CYS A 92 7.86 -17.39 -1.78
N ALA A 93 6.56 -17.08 -1.71
CA ALA A 93 6.03 -15.83 -2.25
C ALA A 93 6.67 -14.60 -1.59
N LEU A 94 6.80 -14.60 -0.26
CA LEU A 94 7.41 -13.50 0.49
C LEU A 94 8.90 -13.32 0.17
N GLN A 95 9.63 -14.39 -0.13
CA GLN A 95 11.02 -14.31 -0.60
C GLN A 95 11.12 -13.62 -1.97
N LEU A 96 10.19 -13.92 -2.89
CA LEU A 96 10.10 -13.26 -4.20
C LEU A 96 9.74 -11.77 -4.06
N ILE A 97 8.78 -11.44 -3.19
CA ILE A 97 8.43 -10.06 -2.85
C ILE A 97 9.63 -9.33 -2.24
N GLY A 98 10.37 -9.97 -1.34
CA GLY A 98 11.61 -9.44 -0.77
C GLY A 98 12.70 -9.21 -1.83
N LEU A 99 12.79 -10.07 -2.85
CA LEU A 99 13.68 -9.84 -3.99
C LEU A 99 13.25 -8.63 -4.81
N CYS A 100 11.96 -8.50 -5.16
CA CYS A 100 11.44 -7.33 -5.87
C CYS A 100 11.69 -6.03 -5.09
N LYS A 101 11.49 -6.04 -3.76
CA LYS A 101 11.79 -4.91 -2.87
C LYS A 101 13.26 -4.48 -3.00
N ARG A 102 14.19 -5.43 -2.94
CA ARG A 102 15.63 -5.15 -3.13
C ARG A 102 15.92 -4.62 -4.53
N ILE A 103 15.32 -5.17 -5.58
CA ILE A 103 15.49 -4.68 -6.95
C ILE A 103 15.05 -3.22 -7.08
N PHE A 104 13.93 -2.84 -6.47
CA PHE A 104 13.45 -1.45 -6.49
C PHE A 104 14.39 -0.51 -5.72
N GLN A 105 14.92 -0.96 -4.57
CA GLN A 105 15.91 -0.22 -3.79
C GLN A 105 17.23 -0.04 -4.57
N ASP A 106 17.73 -1.11 -5.21
CA ASP A 106 18.93 -1.09 -6.05
C ASP A 106 18.77 -0.08 -7.21
N ALA A 107 17.55 0.04 -7.76
CA ALA A 107 17.19 0.98 -8.81
C ALA A 107 16.82 2.39 -8.32
N GLN A 108 16.93 2.65 -7.02
CA GLN A 108 16.56 3.93 -6.37
C GLN A 108 15.10 4.35 -6.64
N LEU A 109 14.20 3.37 -6.76
CA LEU A 109 12.77 3.59 -6.91
C LEU A 109 12.09 3.57 -5.55
N ASP A 110 11.26 4.57 -5.29
CA ASP A 110 10.48 4.70 -4.06
C ASP A 110 9.25 3.77 -4.06
N LEU A 111 9.37 2.55 -4.57
CA LEU A 111 8.28 1.58 -4.63
C LEU A 111 8.17 0.83 -3.29
N TYR A 112 6.95 0.67 -2.79
CA TYR A 112 6.72 0.13 -1.46
C TYR A 112 6.24 -1.33 -1.51
N LEU A 113 7.00 -2.22 -0.87
CA LEU A 113 6.61 -3.60 -0.58
C LEU A 113 6.90 -3.92 0.88
N GLN A 114 5.99 -4.67 1.51
CA GLN A 114 6.07 -5.00 2.93
C GLN A 114 5.99 -6.52 3.13
N PRO A 115 7.09 -7.27 2.91
CA PRO A 115 7.14 -8.67 3.26
C PRO A 115 7.07 -8.81 4.79
N TYR A 116 6.09 -9.58 5.29
CA TYR A 116 5.95 -9.93 6.70
C TYR A 116 6.63 -11.26 7.02
N LEU A 117 6.96 -11.48 8.28
CA LEU A 117 7.62 -12.72 8.70
C LEU A 117 6.61 -13.87 8.85
N ILE A 118 6.96 -15.01 8.28
CA ILE A 118 6.31 -16.29 8.54
C ILE A 118 7.36 -17.28 9.04
N ILE A 119 7.06 -17.94 10.16
CA ILE A 119 7.84 -19.04 10.70
C ILE A 119 7.00 -20.31 10.54
N SER A 120 7.37 -21.16 9.59
CA SER A 120 6.77 -22.50 9.47
C SER A 120 7.30 -23.37 10.61
N THR A 121 6.41 -23.80 11.50
CA THR A 121 6.75 -24.67 12.64
C THR A 121 6.53 -26.15 12.33
N GLY A 122 5.85 -26.44 11.21
CA GLY A 122 5.58 -27.78 10.72
C GLY A 122 4.97 -27.75 9.31
N ARG A 123 4.52 -28.90 8.81
CA ARG A 123 3.92 -29.03 7.47
C ARG A 123 2.55 -28.37 7.33
N SER A 124 1.86 -28.16 8.45
CA SER A 124 0.49 -27.64 8.50
C SER A 124 0.31 -26.62 9.62
N THR A 125 1.41 -26.11 10.17
CA THR A 125 1.40 -25.17 11.29
C THR A 125 2.45 -24.09 11.07
N GLY A 126 2.14 -22.86 11.47
CA GLY A 126 3.11 -21.79 11.48
C GLY A 126 2.61 -20.54 12.17
N LEU A 127 3.56 -19.64 12.38
CA LEU A 127 3.35 -18.35 13.01
C LEU A 127 3.55 -17.27 11.95
N MET A 128 2.64 -16.31 11.92
CA MET A 128 2.72 -15.18 11.00
C MET A 128 2.78 -13.90 11.83
N GLN A 129 3.70 -13.01 11.48
CA GLN A 129 3.70 -11.67 12.04
C GLN A 129 2.46 -10.91 11.59
N THR A 130 1.76 -10.27 12.52
CA THR A 130 0.66 -9.38 12.13
C THR A 130 1.19 -8.08 11.55
N LEU A 131 0.53 -7.59 10.49
CA LEU A 131 0.69 -6.21 10.05
C LEU A 131 -0.07 -5.30 11.03
N THR A 132 0.67 -4.54 11.81
CA THR A 132 0.14 -3.56 12.76
C THR A 132 -0.31 -2.30 12.03
N ASP A 133 -1.29 -1.58 12.59
CA ASP A 133 -1.79 -0.32 12.01
C ASP A 133 -2.29 -0.47 10.57
N ALA A 134 -2.87 -1.62 10.24
CA ALA A 134 -3.45 -1.91 8.93
C ALA A 134 -4.78 -2.65 9.06
N MET A 135 -5.67 -2.41 8.09
CA MET A 135 -7.01 -2.99 8.02
C MET A 135 -7.31 -3.44 6.60
N SER A 136 -7.99 -4.59 6.42
CA SER A 136 -8.42 -5.01 5.08
C SER A 136 -9.40 -4.00 4.48
N LEU A 137 -9.37 -3.81 3.16
CA LEU A 137 -10.34 -2.96 2.47
C LEU A 137 -11.78 -3.46 2.69
N ASP A 138 -11.97 -4.76 2.84
CA ASP A 138 -13.26 -5.36 3.24
C ASP A 138 -13.73 -4.86 4.60
N ALA A 139 -12.87 -4.98 5.62
CA ALA A 139 -13.19 -4.52 6.97
C ALA A 139 -13.45 -3.00 6.99
N LEU A 140 -12.67 -2.23 6.22
CA LEU A 140 -12.87 -0.79 6.07
C LEU A 140 -14.23 -0.46 5.46
N LYS A 141 -14.61 -1.13 4.37
CA LYS A 141 -15.89 -0.93 3.66
C LYS A 141 -17.11 -1.28 4.51
N LYS A 142 -16.98 -2.22 5.45
CA LYS A 142 -18.04 -2.61 6.39
C LYS A 142 -18.23 -1.65 7.56
N ARG A 143 -17.35 -0.65 7.73
CA ARG A 143 -17.46 0.28 8.85
C ARG A 143 -18.66 1.22 8.69
N PRO A 144 -19.36 1.56 9.79
CA PRO A 144 -20.40 2.58 9.75
C PRO A 144 -19.87 3.91 9.22
N GLY A 145 -20.58 4.51 8.27
CA GLY A 145 -20.20 5.78 7.66
C GLY A 145 -19.16 5.69 6.54
N TYR A 146 -18.76 4.49 6.12
CA TYR A 146 -17.97 4.34 4.88
C TYR A 146 -18.83 4.74 3.67
N VAL A 147 -18.25 5.55 2.78
CA VAL A 147 -18.89 5.99 1.53
C VAL A 147 -18.03 5.62 0.33
N SER A 148 -16.76 6.03 0.34
CA SER A 148 -15.77 5.69 -0.69
C SER A 148 -14.36 5.76 -0.13
N LEU A 149 -13.41 5.16 -0.85
CA LEU A 149 -12.01 5.19 -0.44
C LEU A 149 -11.44 6.63 -0.47
N ALA A 150 -11.81 7.43 -1.47
CA ALA A 150 -11.40 8.84 -1.56
C ALA A 150 -11.94 9.68 -0.39
N GLN A 151 -13.18 9.44 0.05
CA GLN A 151 -13.73 10.13 1.21
C GLN A 151 -13.03 9.68 2.50
N HIS A 152 -12.71 8.38 2.62
CA HIS A 152 -11.92 7.88 3.75
C HIS A 152 -10.53 8.53 3.82
N PHE A 153 -9.84 8.68 2.69
CA PHE A 153 -8.57 9.40 2.63
C PHE A 153 -8.71 10.87 3.02
N SER A 154 -9.77 11.53 2.55
CA SER A 154 -10.03 12.94 2.90
C SER A 154 -10.33 13.12 4.39
N ALA A 155 -11.07 12.18 5.00
CA ALA A 155 -11.37 12.21 6.42
C ALA A 155 -10.16 11.88 7.30
N SER A 156 -9.30 10.95 6.85
CA SER A 156 -8.16 10.47 7.64
C SER A 156 -6.94 11.39 7.55
N TYR A 157 -6.67 11.94 6.36
CA TYR A 157 -5.44 12.69 6.07
C TYR A 157 -5.69 14.18 5.79
N GLY A 158 -6.93 14.65 5.96
CA GLY A 158 -7.37 16.00 5.65
C GLY A 158 -7.74 16.21 4.18
N GLY A 159 -8.19 17.42 3.86
CA GLY A 159 -8.71 17.77 2.53
C GLY A 159 -7.71 17.63 1.39
N ALA A 160 -8.23 17.52 0.17
CA ALA A 160 -7.46 17.42 -1.07
C ALA A 160 -6.51 18.64 -1.22
N GLY A 161 -5.23 18.43 -0.89
CA GLY A 161 -4.22 19.49 -0.86
C GLY A 161 -3.50 19.68 0.47
N SER A 162 -3.87 18.96 1.54
CA SER A 162 -3.00 18.88 2.71
C SER A 162 -1.70 18.12 2.38
N LYS A 163 -0.62 18.39 3.12
CA LYS A 163 0.66 17.68 2.93
C LYS A 163 0.50 16.18 3.22
N GLN A 164 -0.29 15.87 4.24
CA GLN A 164 -0.60 14.52 4.72
C GLN A 164 -1.41 13.75 3.68
N HIS A 165 -2.45 14.37 3.11
CA HIS A 165 -3.27 13.76 2.05
C HIS A 165 -2.42 13.45 0.82
N ARG A 166 -1.58 14.39 0.37
CA ARG A 166 -0.65 14.15 -0.75
C ARG A 166 0.34 13.02 -0.44
N SER A 167 0.85 12.96 0.79
CA SER A 167 1.76 11.90 1.22
C SER A 167 1.06 10.54 1.21
N ALA A 168 -0.14 10.43 1.77
CA ALA A 168 -0.90 9.19 1.78
C ALA A 168 -1.31 8.75 0.36
N GLN A 169 -1.70 9.70 -0.49
CA GLN A 169 -2.00 9.44 -1.90
C GLN A 169 -0.79 8.92 -2.67
N ARG A 170 0.40 9.51 -2.44
CA ARG A 170 1.66 9.00 -2.99
C ARG A 170 1.97 7.59 -2.50
N ASN A 171 1.83 7.36 -1.19
CA ASN A 171 2.02 6.04 -0.57
C ASN A 171 1.10 4.98 -1.20
N LEU A 172 -0.17 5.33 -1.44
CA LEU A 172 -1.12 4.47 -2.15
C LEU A 172 -0.62 4.18 -3.57
N ALA A 173 -0.29 5.21 -4.35
CA ALA A 173 0.15 5.05 -5.74
C ALA A 173 1.41 4.16 -5.86
N HIS A 174 2.39 4.38 -5.00
CA HIS A 174 3.66 3.67 -5.02
C HIS A 174 3.56 2.21 -4.54
N SER A 175 2.78 1.96 -3.48
CA SER A 175 2.51 0.59 -3.02
C SER A 175 1.62 -0.17 -4.01
N LEU A 176 0.61 0.48 -4.60
CA LEU A 176 -0.25 -0.09 -5.63
C LEU A 176 0.54 -0.46 -6.88
N ALA A 177 1.43 0.41 -7.36
CA ALA A 177 2.31 0.10 -8.47
C ALA A 177 3.18 -1.13 -8.18
N ALA A 178 3.81 -1.19 -7.01
CA ALA A 178 4.70 -2.28 -6.63
C ALA A 178 3.96 -3.63 -6.52
N TYR A 179 2.82 -3.68 -5.81
CA TYR A 179 2.04 -4.92 -5.69
C TYR A 179 1.38 -5.33 -7.00
N SER A 180 1.00 -4.39 -7.87
CA SER A 180 0.49 -4.69 -9.22
C SER A 180 1.55 -5.40 -10.07
N LEU A 181 2.81 -4.94 -10.02
CA LEU A 181 3.93 -5.61 -10.70
C LEU A 181 4.17 -7.02 -10.17
N VAL A 182 4.18 -7.18 -8.84
CA VAL A 182 4.35 -8.49 -8.19
C VAL A 182 3.22 -9.45 -8.61
N CYS A 183 1.96 -9.00 -8.58
CA CYS A 183 0.82 -9.82 -8.97
C CYS A 183 0.91 -10.25 -10.45
N TYR A 184 1.26 -9.31 -11.33
CA TYR A 184 1.42 -9.60 -12.75
C TYR A 184 2.54 -10.61 -13.02
N VAL A 185 3.75 -10.35 -12.51
CA VAL A 185 4.95 -11.15 -12.81
C VAL A 185 4.80 -12.57 -12.26
N PHE A 186 4.33 -12.72 -11.02
CA PHE A 186 4.22 -14.02 -10.36
C PHE A 186 2.84 -14.67 -10.52
N GLN A 187 1.91 -14.03 -11.25
CA GLN A 187 0.53 -14.50 -11.41
C GLN A 187 -0.11 -14.83 -10.06
N ILE A 188 -0.02 -13.87 -9.13
CA ILE A 188 -0.70 -13.99 -7.83
C ILE A 188 -2.19 -13.77 -8.08
N LYS A 189 -2.99 -14.73 -7.62
CA LYS A 189 -4.44 -14.78 -7.76
C LYS A 189 -5.11 -14.59 -6.41
N ASP A 190 -6.43 -14.70 -6.38
CA ASP A 190 -7.26 -14.45 -5.21
C ASP A 190 -7.10 -13.01 -4.66
N ARG A 191 -7.08 -12.01 -5.56
CA ARG A 191 -6.93 -10.60 -5.17
C ARG A 191 -8.30 -9.92 -4.96
N HIS A 192 -8.85 -10.09 -3.76
CA HIS A 192 -10.08 -9.42 -3.30
C HIS A 192 -9.81 -8.46 -2.13
N ASN A 193 -10.80 -7.64 -1.75
CA ASN A 193 -10.64 -6.61 -0.71
C ASN A 193 -10.35 -7.16 0.71
N GLY A 194 -10.63 -8.45 0.96
CA GLY A 194 -10.16 -9.15 2.17
C GLY A 194 -8.63 -9.37 2.21
N ASN A 195 -7.97 -9.50 1.06
CA ASN A 195 -6.53 -9.81 0.94
C ASN A 195 -5.68 -8.56 0.65
N ILE A 196 -6.31 -7.39 0.63
CA ILE A 196 -5.65 -6.10 0.40
C ILE A 196 -5.90 -5.25 1.63
N LEU A 197 -4.83 -4.95 2.36
CA LEU A 197 -4.86 -4.10 3.54
C LEU A 197 -4.51 -2.67 3.15
N LEU A 198 -5.06 -1.71 3.89
CA LEU A 198 -4.68 -0.31 3.90
C LEU A 198 -4.05 -0.02 5.26
N ASP A 199 -2.83 0.51 5.26
CA ASP A 199 -2.17 0.98 6.49
C ASP A 199 -2.52 2.44 6.83
N THR A 200 -2.22 2.85 8.05
CA THR A 200 -2.45 4.22 8.54
C THR A 200 -1.61 5.29 7.83
N GLN A 201 -0.66 4.92 6.96
CA GLN A 201 0.14 5.83 6.16
C GLN A 201 -0.37 5.93 4.72
N GLY A 202 -1.41 5.18 4.36
CA GLY A 202 -2.00 5.18 3.02
C GLY A 202 -1.41 4.14 2.07
N HIS A 203 -0.52 3.25 2.51
CA HIS A 203 -0.04 2.16 1.66
C HIS A 203 -1.08 1.05 1.56
N ILE A 204 -1.15 0.42 0.38
CA ILE A 204 -1.75 -0.89 0.29
C ILE A 204 -0.73 -1.99 0.55
N VAL A 205 -1.16 -3.05 1.23
CA VAL A 205 -0.33 -4.22 1.53
C VAL A 205 -1.13 -5.47 1.19
N HIS A 206 -0.63 -6.26 0.25
CA HIS A 206 -1.27 -7.53 -0.09
C HIS A 206 -0.86 -8.60 0.95
N ILE A 207 -1.79 -9.48 1.28
CA ILE A 207 -1.56 -10.65 2.12
C ILE A 207 -2.06 -11.92 1.42
N ASP A 208 -1.82 -13.07 2.04
CA ASP A 208 -2.28 -14.38 1.61
C ASP A 208 -1.87 -14.71 0.18
N PHE A 209 -0.63 -15.18 -0.02
CA PHE A 209 -0.10 -15.47 -1.35
C PHE A 209 -0.26 -16.96 -1.75
N GLY A 210 -1.30 -17.63 -1.24
CA GLY A 210 -1.55 -19.06 -1.45
C GLY A 210 -1.82 -19.47 -2.91
N PHE A 211 -2.13 -18.53 -3.80
CA PHE A 211 -2.37 -18.80 -5.22
C PHE A 211 -1.39 -18.01 -6.09
N MET A 212 -0.36 -18.68 -6.61
CA MET A 212 0.66 -18.06 -7.46
C MET A 212 1.15 -18.99 -8.57
N LEU A 213 1.87 -18.43 -9.55
CA LEU A 213 2.51 -19.15 -10.66
C LEU A 213 1.56 -20.04 -11.46
N GLY A 214 0.30 -19.61 -11.60
CA GLY A 214 -0.72 -20.32 -12.38
C GLY A 214 -1.52 -21.35 -11.57
N ILE A 215 -1.48 -21.31 -10.22
CA ILE A 215 -2.65 -21.73 -9.45
C ILE A 215 -3.62 -20.56 -9.40
N ALA A 216 -4.91 -20.85 -9.57
CA ALA A 216 -5.98 -19.90 -9.35
C ALA A 216 -7.13 -20.58 -8.60
N PRO A 217 -7.90 -19.85 -7.79
CA PRO A 217 -9.16 -20.35 -7.25
C PRO A 217 -10.08 -20.80 -8.40
N GLY A 218 -10.65 -22.01 -8.29
CA GLY A 218 -11.45 -22.62 -9.36
C GLY A 218 -10.66 -23.26 -10.51
N GLY A 219 -9.31 -23.30 -10.43
CA GLY A 219 -8.45 -23.97 -11.40
C GLY A 219 -8.58 -23.39 -12.81
N GLN A 220 -8.83 -24.24 -13.81
CA GLN A 220 -8.94 -23.86 -15.22
C GLN A 220 -10.14 -22.95 -15.52
N PHE A 221 -11.14 -22.91 -14.62
CA PHE A 221 -12.36 -22.09 -14.74
C PHE A 221 -12.26 -20.76 -13.99
N SER A 222 -11.06 -20.38 -13.54
CA SER A 222 -10.89 -19.13 -12.82
C SER A 222 -11.29 -17.94 -13.69
N ILE A 223 -12.18 -17.10 -13.14
CA ILE A 223 -12.67 -15.87 -13.76
C ILE A 223 -11.69 -14.70 -13.57
N GLU A 224 -10.61 -14.89 -12.81
CA GLU A 224 -9.59 -13.87 -12.52
C GLU A 224 -8.56 -13.77 -13.67
N THR A 225 -9.01 -13.23 -14.80
CA THR A 225 -8.18 -13.03 -16.00
C THR A 225 -7.42 -11.72 -16.02
N SER A 226 -7.81 -10.76 -15.16
CA SER A 226 -7.17 -9.44 -15.07
C SER A 226 -5.68 -9.56 -14.69
N PRO A 227 -4.77 -8.73 -15.27
CA PRO A 227 -3.36 -8.74 -14.92
C PRO A 227 -3.10 -8.44 -13.44
N PHE A 228 -3.84 -7.49 -12.87
CA PHE A 228 -3.84 -7.12 -11.45
C PHE A 228 -5.10 -6.33 -11.09
N LYS A 229 -5.37 -6.18 -9.79
CA LYS A 229 -6.53 -5.43 -9.31
C LYS A 229 -6.27 -3.92 -9.33
N LEU A 230 -6.97 -3.19 -10.19
CA LEU A 230 -6.97 -1.72 -10.23
C LEU A 230 -8.41 -1.21 -10.33
N THR A 231 -9.00 -0.78 -9.22
CA THR A 231 -10.41 -0.37 -9.18
C THR A 231 -10.59 1.13 -9.39
N ALA A 232 -11.80 1.55 -9.81
CA ALA A 232 -12.16 2.96 -9.87
C ALA A 232 -12.05 3.65 -8.49
N ASP A 233 -12.29 2.92 -7.40
CA ASP A 233 -12.18 3.42 -6.03
C ASP A 233 -10.72 3.72 -5.65
N MET A 234 -9.75 2.92 -6.11
CA MET A 234 -8.32 3.23 -5.95
C MET A 234 -7.88 4.42 -6.81
N VAL A 235 -8.39 4.50 -8.05
CA VAL A 235 -8.08 5.61 -8.97
C VAL A 235 -8.70 6.93 -8.49
N SER A 236 -9.86 6.90 -7.82
CA SER A 236 -10.48 8.10 -7.27
C SER A 236 -9.63 8.73 -6.16
N VAL A 237 -8.98 7.93 -5.31
CA VAL A 237 -8.00 8.43 -4.32
C VAL A 237 -6.83 9.12 -4.99
N MET A 238 -6.37 8.58 -6.13
CA MET A 238 -5.29 9.19 -6.91
C MET A 238 -5.72 10.48 -7.63
N GLY A 239 -7.00 10.85 -7.61
CA GLY A 239 -7.55 12.06 -8.23
C GLY A 239 -8.19 11.84 -9.60
N GLY A 240 -8.36 10.59 -10.04
CA GLY A 240 -8.90 10.25 -11.36
C GLY A 240 -7.83 10.00 -12.43
N LEU A 241 -8.24 9.56 -13.62
CA LEU A 241 -7.33 9.12 -14.69
C LEU A 241 -6.44 10.24 -15.24
N ASP A 242 -6.93 11.48 -15.27
CA ASP A 242 -6.18 12.63 -15.82
C ASP A 242 -5.37 13.39 -14.74
N SER A 243 -5.28 12.83 -13.53
CA SER A 243 -4.65 13.48 -12.40
C SER A 243 -3.14 13.27 -12.34
N LYS A 244 -2.45 14.18 -11.64
CA LYS A 244 -1.02 14.01 -11.34
C LYS A 244 -0.75 12.76 -10.50
N GLY A 245 -1.66 12.38 -9.60
CA GLY A 245 -1.50 11.19 -8.76
C GLY A 245 -1.61 9.90 -9.55
N PHE A 246 -2.52 9.82 -10.53
CA PHE A 246 -2.59 8.66 -11.42
C PHE A 246 -1.36 8.59 -12.34
N MET A 247 -0.89 9.73 -12.85
CA MET A 247 0.36 9.77 -13.62
C MET A 247 1.56 9.30 -12.80
N GLU A 248 1.61 9.64 -11.51
CA GLU A 248 2.64 9.15 -10.58
C GLU A 248 2.59 7.63 -10.42
N PHE A 249 1.40 7.03 -10.30
CA PHE A 249 1.22 5.56 -10.35
C PHE A 249 1.73 4.97 -11.67
N VAL A 250 1.36 5.54 -12.81
CA VAL A 250 1.77 5.04 -14.14
C VAL A 250 3.30 5.07 -14.29
N VAL A 251 3.94 6.17 -13.86
CA VAL A 251 5.40 6.31 -13.88
C VAL A 251 6.04 5.29 -12.93
N ALA A 252 5.57 5.19 -11.69
CA ALA A 252 6.10 4.25 -10.70
C ALA A 252 5.97 2.79 -11.18
N PHE A 253 4.84 2.41 -11.76
CA PHE A 253 4.61 1.08 -12.34
C PHE A 253 5.57 0.80 -13.50
N THR A 254 5.71 1.74 -14.42
CA THR A 254 6.55 1.57 -15.62
C THR A 254 8.03 1.51 -15.27
N CYS A 255 8.50 2.41 -14.39
CA CYS A 255 9.88 2.37 -13.88
C CYS A 255 10.16 1.08 -13.10
N GLY A 256 9.22 0.63 -12.27
CA GLY A 256 9.33 -0.64 -11.56
C GLY A 256 9.41 -1.83 -12.52
N PHE A 257 8.59 -1.84 -13.57
CA PHE A 257 8.65 -2.89 -14.59
C PHE A 257 10.01 -2.96 -15.27
N LEU A 258 10.55 -1.82 -15.70
CA LEU A 258 11.88 -1.74 -16.31
C LEU A 258 12.97 -2.24 -15.34
N ALA A 259 12.87 -1.93 -14.05
CA ALA A 259 13.79 -2.45 -13.04
C ALA A 259 13.71 -3.99 -12.93
N LEU A 260 12.50 -4.56 -12.84
CA LEU A 260 12.32 -6.03 -12.82
C LEU A 260 12.82 -6.69 -14.11
N GLN A 261 12.54 -6.11 -15.28
CA GLN A 261 13.01 -6.59 -16.59
C GLN A 261 14.54 -6.61 -16.66
N SER A 262 15.21 -5.58 -16.12
CA SER A 262 16.67 -5.50 -16.06
C SER A 262 17.30 -6.55 -15.13
N GLN A 263 16.58 -6.94 -14.07
CA GLN A 263 17.03 -7.94 -13.08
C GLN A 263 16.37 -9.31 -13.28
N ARG A 264 15.82 -9.58 -14.49
CA ARG A 264 15.08 -10.80 -14.80
C ARG A 264 15.81 -12.10 -14.46
N ALA A 265 17.13 -12.14 -14.63
CA ALA A 265 17.93 -13.32 -14.34
C ALA A 265 17.85 -13.68 -12.85
N ARG A 266 17.97 -12.71 -11.94
CA ARG A 266 17.83 -12.94 -10.49
C ARG A 266 16.46 -13.49 -10.11
N ILE A 267 15.40 -12.95 -10.74
CA ILE A 267 14.02 -13.38 -10.49
C ILE A 267 13.82 -14.82 -10.96
N VAL A 268 14.22 -15.12 -12.19
CA VAL A 268 14.08 -16.46 -12.80
C VAL A 268 14.88 -17.50 -12.02
N SER A 269 16.14 -17.21 -11.68
CA SER A 269 16.98 -18.13 -10.91
C SER A 269 16.44 -18.43 -9.52
N LEU A 270 15.84 -17.45 -8.83
CA LEU A 270 15.21 -17.71 -7.53
C LEU A 270 14.01 -18.67 -7.68
N VAL A 271 13.18 -18.47 -8.70
CA VAL A 271 12.04 -19.35 -8.98
C VAL A 271 12.51 -20.75 -9.39
N GLU A 272 13.59 -20.86 -10.15
CA GLU A 272 14.23 -22.12 -10.55
C GLU A 272 14.74 -22.90 -9.33
N ILE A 273 15.38 -22.24 -8.36
CA ILE A 273 15.80 -22.87 -7.11
C ILE A 273 14.58 -23.31 -6.27
N MET A 274 13.51 -22.51 -6.23
CA MET A 274 12.32 -22.81 -5.43
C MET A 274 11.48 -23.98 -5.95
N MET A 275 11.59 -24.31 -7.24
CA MET A 275 10.81 -25.38 -7.86
C MET A 275 11.48 -26.75 -7.79
N GLU A 276 12.79 -26.80 -7.57
CA GLU A 276 13.53 -28.07 -7.45
C GLU A 276 12.97 -28.93 -6.32
N ASP A 277 12.49 -30.13 -6.68
CA ASP A 277 11.83 -31.10 -5.78
C ASP A 277 10.76 -30.49 -4.84
N SER A 278 10.07 -29.46 -5.32
CA SER A 278 9.18 -28.67 -4.48
C SER A 278 7.83 -29.37 -4.28
N PRO A 279 7.39 -29.60 -3.02
CA PRO A 279 6.10 -30.21 -2.73
C PRO A 279 4.94 -29.20 -2.80
N PHE A 280 5.20 -27.94 -3.17
CA PHE A 280 4.19 -26.90 -3.11
C PHE A 280 3.21 -26.99 -4.28
N PRO A 281 1.90 -26.73 -4.05
CA PRO A 281 0.87 -26.74 -5.09
C PRO A 281 1.19 -25.93 -6.35
N CYS A 282 2.05 -24.91 -6.26
CA CYS A 282 2.44 -24.08 -7.40
C CYS A 282 3.39 -24.77 -8.37
N PHE A 283 4.06 -25.84 -7.93
CA PHE A 283 5.02 -26.62 -8.73
C PHE A 283 4.63 -28.10 -8.86
N GLN A 284 4.00 -28.67 -7.83
CA GLN A 284 3.69 -30.09 -7.76
C GLN A 284 2.79 -30.53 -8.91
N GLY A 285 3.25 -31.53 -9.68
CA GLY A 285 2.51 -32.10 -10.81
C GLY A 285 2.38 -31.16 -12.02
N LYS A 286 3.15 -30.06 -12.07
CA LYS A 286 3.12 -29.08 -13.17
C LYS A 286 4.41 -29.15 -13.99
N ASP A 287 4.33 -28.70 -15.25
CA ASP A 287 5.50 -28.49 -16.10
C ASP A 287 6.28 -27.24 -15.63
N THR A 288 7.32 -27.48 -14.84
CA THR A 288 8.19 -26.44 -14.26
C THR A 288 8.90 -25.62 -15.34
N GLN A 289 9.28 -26.24 -16.46
CA GLN A 289 9.89 -25.55 -17.60
C GLN A 289 8.89 -24.64 -18.32
N ALA A 290 7.62 -25.04 -18.44
CA ALA A 290 6.58 -24.14 -18.91
C ALA A 290 6.33 -22.97 -17.94
N ILE A 291 6.40 -23.19 -16.63
CA ILE A 291 6.31 -22.11 -15.62
C ILE A 291 7.42 -21.08 -15.84
N LEU A 292 8.68 -21.53 -15.96
CA LEU A 292 9.83 -20.65 -16.22
C LEU A 292 9.69 -19.90 -17.54
N ARG A 293 9.34 -20.59 -18.63
CA ARG A 293 9.13 -19.93 -19.94
C ARG A 293 8.05 -18.85 -19.88
N LYS A 294 6.92 -19.14 -19.21
CA LYS A 294 5.84 -18.16 -19.03
C LYS A 294 6.27 -16.98 -18.14
N LEU A 295 7.04 -17.23 -17.08
CA LEU A 295 7.60 -16.18 -16.22
C LEU A 295 8.54 -15.27 -17.00
N GLN A 296 9.48 -15.86 -17.75
CA GLN A 296 10.39 -15.13 -18.62
C GLN A 296 9.62 -14.29 -19.64
N ALA A 297 8.61 -14.86 -20.30
CA ALA A 297 7.78 -14.14 -21.25
C ALA A 297 7.08 -12.91 -20.63
N ARG A 298 6.56 -13.03 -19.40
CA ARG A 298 5.92 -11.91 -18.69
C ARG A 298 6.88 -10.77 -18.34
N LEU A 299 8.16 -11.07 -18.13
CA LEU A 299 9.19 -10.05 -17.95
C LEU A 299 9.59 -9.36 -19.28
N ALA A 300 8.98 -9.75 -20.40
CA ALA A 300 9.10 -9.14 -21.72
C ALA A 300 10.56 -8.84 -22.14
N PRO A 301 11.47 -9.84 -22.16
CA PRO A 301 12.91 -9.62 -22.32
C PRO A 301 13.33 -9.07 -23.67
N THR A 302 12.47 -9.21 -24.69
CA THR A 302 12.71 -8.80 -26.07
C THR A 302 12.26 -7.36 -26.36
N LEU A 303 11.49 -6.74 -25.47
CA LEU A 303 11.01 -5.38 -25.67
C LEU A 303 12.10 -4.38 -25.30
N ASP A 304 12.26 -3.35 -26.13
CA ASP A 304 13.08 -2.18 -25.79
C ASP A 304 12.35 -1.26 -24.79
N LYS A 305 12.99 -0.18 -24.36
CA LYS A 305 12.39 0.74 -23.37
C LYS A 305 11.08 1.35 -23.85
N HIS A 306 10.99 1.75 -25.12
CA HIS A 306 9.80 2.41 -25.67
C HIS A 306 8.62 1.42 -25.78
N ALA A 307 8.86 0.24 -26.33
CA ALA A 307 7.88 -0.83 -26.41
C ALA A 307 7.45 -1.32 -25.01
N THR A 308 8.37 -1.33 -24.04
CA THR A 308 8.05 -1.68 -22.64
C THR A 308 7.11 -0.67 -22.00
N VAL A 309 7.28 0.64 -22.26
CA VAL A 309 6.33 1.66 -21.81
C VAL A 309 4.94 1.41 -22.39
N ALA A 310 4.84 1.16 -23.71
CA ALA A 310 3.57 0.85 -24.36
C ALA A 310 2.91 -0.41 -23.78
N HIS A 311 3.69 -1.46 -23.51
CA HIS A 311 3.25 -2.68 -22.85
C HIS A 311 2.69 -2.41 -21.45
N CYS A 312 3.39 -1.62 -20.62
CA CYS A 312 2.93 -1.25 -19.29
C CYS A 312 1.60 -0.49 -19.33
N LEU A 313 1.46 0.47 -20.26
CA LEU A 313 0.21 1.21 -20.44
C LEU A 313 -0.95 0.29 -20.86
N ALA A 314 -0.69 -0.71 -21.70
CA ALA A 314 -1.69 -1.70 -22.08
C ALA A 314 -2.15 -2.53 -20.87
N LEU A 315 -1.21 -3.00 -20.03
CA LEU A 315 -1.53 -3.74 -18.80
C LEU A 315 -2.39 -2.92 -17.83
N ILE A 316 -2.06 -1.63 -17.65
CA ILE A 316 -2.83 -0.72 -16.79
C ILE A 316 -4.25 -0.55 -17.34
N ARG A 317 -4.41 -0.35 -18.66
CA ARG A 317 -5.73 -0.21 -19.30
C ARG A 317 -6.57 -1.48 -19.18
N GLU A 318 -5.97 -2.65 -19.36
CA GLU A 318 -6.65 -3.94 -19.21
C GLU A 318 -7.07 -4.21 -17.76
N SER A 319 -6.28 -3.73 -16.80
CA SER A 319 -6.53 -3.94 -15.36
C SER A 319 -7.55 -2.96 -14.80
N TYR A 320 -7.63 -1.74 -15.34
CA TYR A 320 -8.50 -0.68 -14.84
C TYR A 320 -9.98 -1.06 -14.94
N ASP A 321 -10.60 -1.19 -13.76
CA ASP A 321 -12.01 -1.52 -13.59
C ASP A 321 -12.46 -2.71 -14.44
N SER A 322 -11.61 -3.74 -14.53
CA SER A 322 -11.84 -4.87 -15.42
C SER A 322 -13.12 -5.64 -15.05
N TYR A 323 -13.87 -6.10 -16.06
CA TYR A 323 -15.06 -6.91 -15.85
C TYR A 323 -14.77 -8.18 -15.04
N ALA A 324 -13.64 -8.83 -15.31
CA ALA A 324 -13.16 -10.01 -14.59
C ALA A 324 -12.98 -9.74 -13.09
N THR A 325 -12.39 -8.61 -12.73
CA THR A 325 -12.23 -8.17 -11.33
C THR A 325 -13.59 -8.03 -10.66
N ARG A 326 -14.55 -7.36 -11.30
CA ARG A 326 -15.90 -7.16 -10.72
C ARG A 326 -16.65 -8.48 -10.54
N GLN A 327 -16.54 -9.40 -11.50
CA GLN A 327 -17.13 -10.74 -11.38
C GLN A 327 -16.51 -11.52 -10.22
N TYR A 328 -15.19 -11.44 -10.06
CA TYR A 328 -14.50 -12.09 -8.96
C TYR A 328 -14.92 -11.52 -7.59
N ASP A 329 -15.01 -10.19 -7.48
CA ASP A 329 -15.47 -9.55 -6.25
C ASP A 329 -16.92 -9.92 -5.92
N ASN A 330 -17.80 -10.00 -6.92
CA ASN A 330 -19.18 -10.48 -6.71
C ASN A 330 -19.23 -11.94 -6.24
N PHE A 331 -18.38 -12.81 -6.81
CA PHE A 331 -18.25 -14.19 -6.35
C PHE A 331 -17.83 -14.25 -4.87
N GLN A 332 -16.83 -13.45 -4.49
CA GLN A 332 -16.34 -13.35 -3.11
C GLN A 332 -17.37 -12.77 -2.15
N TRP A 333 -18.18 -11.82 -2.61
CA TRP A 333 -19.31 -11.30 -1.84
C TRP A 333 -20.35 -12.39 -1.58
N MET A 334 -20.76 -13.13 -2.62
CA MET A 334 -21.79 -14.17 -2.50
C MET A 334 -21.35 -15.37 -1.64
N THR A 335 -20.06 -15.74 -1.70
CA THR A 335 -19.54 -16.94 -1.03
C THR A 335 -18.98 -16.66 0.36
N ASN A 336 -18.25 -15.55 0.51
CA ASN A 336 -17.48 -15.23 1.70
C ASN A 336 -17.92 -13.93 2.38
N GLY A 337 -18.91 -13.22 1.84
CA GLY A 337 -19.40 -11.97 2.40
C GLY A 337 -18.39 -10.81 2.31
N ILE A 338 -17.43 -10.88 1.38
CA ILE A 338 -16.39 -9.85 1.18
C ILE A 338 -16.95 -8.72 0.31
N MET A 339 -16.87 -7.47 0.78
CA MET A 339 -17.39 -6.31 0.06
C MET A 339 -16.57 -6.02 -1.21
N PRO A 340 -17.22 -5.85 -2.38
CA PRO A 340 -16.56 -5.55 -3.65
C PRO A 340 -15.96 -4.16 -3.70
#